data_AF-A0A7W8EHI2-F1
#
_entry.id   AF-A0A7W8EHI2-F1
#
_cell.length_a   1.000
_cell.length_b   1.000
_cell.length_c   1.000
_cell.angle_alpha   90.00
_cell.angle_beta   90.00
_cell.angle_gamma   90.00
#
_symmetry.space_group_name_H-M   'P 1'
#
loop_
_entity.id
_entity.type
_entity.pdbx_description
1 polymer ?
#
loop_
_entity_poly.entity_id
_entity_poly.type
_entity_poly.pdbx_seq_one_letter_code
_entity_poly.pdbx_strand_id
1 'polypeptide(L)'
;MRDLRLPHTAAGLLAGAALGASGALIQALTRNPLADPGLPGVNAGAALSVAIGIAVFGVGSVGGYLWFAFADALAATLGVYLIGSAGKGAGGGYLVWLLIHEQRRRR
;
A
#
# COMPACT_ATOMS: atom_id res chain seq x y z
N MET A 1 8.96 -13.28 -33.42
CA MET A 1 8.56 -11.88 -33.08
C MET A 1 7.10 -11.73 -32.66
N ARG A 2 6.24 -12.78 -32.75
CA ARG A 2 4.86 -12.75 -32.20
C ARG A 2 4.79 -13.21 -30.74
N ASP A 3 5.89 -13.74 -30.20
CA ASP A 3 5.92 -14.45 -28.92
C ASP A 3 6.02 -13.55 -27.69
N LEU A 4 6.34 -12.25 -27.88
CA LEU A 4 6.55 -11.32 -26.76
C LEU A 4 5.38 -10.36 -26.53
N ARG A 5 4.44 -10.24 -27.48
CA ARG A 5 3.30 -9.32 -27.38
C ARG A 5 2.23 -9.86 -26.46
N LEU A 6 1.81 -11.12 -26.69
CA LEU A 6 0.82 -11.81 -25.86
C LEU A 6 1.15 -11.81 -24.35
N PRO A 7 2.37 -12.15 -23.90
CA PRO A 7 2.68 -12.14 -22.47
C PRO A 7 2.63 -10.74 -21.86
N HIS A 8 3.06 -9.70 -22.58
CA HIS A 8 2.99 -8.32 -22.07
C HIS A 8 1.55 -7.81 -21.96
N THR A 9 0.68 -8.10 -22.93
CA THR A 9 -0.73 -7.71 -22.85
C THR A 9 -1.44 -8.42 -21.71
N ALA A 10 -1.14 -9.72 -21.50
CA ALA A 10 -1.69 -10.49 -20.39
C ALA A 10 -1.21 -9.94 -19.04
N ALA A 11 0.09 -9.64 -18.90
CA ALA A 11 0.65 -9.03 -17.69
C ALA A 11 0.01 -7.65 -17.41
N GLY A 12 -0.17 -6.83 -18.44
CA GLY A 12 -0.84 -5.53 -18.31
C GLY A 12 -2.30 -5.64 -17.87
N LEU A 13 -3.05 -6.61 -18.41
CA LEU A 13 -4.44 -6.88 -17.99
C LEU A 13 -4.52 -7.36 -16.54
N LEU A 14 -3.64 -8.28 -16.14
CA LEU A 14 -3.60 -8.80 -14.77
C LEU A 14 -3.20 -7.69 -13.77
N ALA A 15 -2.19 -6.89 -14.11
CA ALA A 15 -1.76 -5.76 -13.29
C ALA A 15 -2.88 -4.71 -13.17
N GLY A 16 -3.53 -4.35 -14.27
CA GLY A 16 -4.65 -3.41 -14.28
C GLY A 16 -5.84 -3.89 -13.44
N ALA A 17 -6.20 -5.17 -13.55
CA ALA A 17 -7.27 -5.77 -12.73
C ALA A 17 -6.91 -5.78 -11.24
N ALA A 18 -5.66 -6.12 -10.90
CA ALA A 18 -5.19 -6.11 -9.52
C ALA A 18 -5.17 -4.70 -8.91
N LEU A 19 -4.70 -3.70 -9.66
CA LEU A 19 -4.69 -2.30 -9.24
C LEU A 19 -6.11 -1.75 -9.09
N GLY A 20 -7.02 -2.06 -10.04
CA GLY A 20 -8.42 -1.67 -9.96
C GLY A 20 -9.13 -2.26 -8.74
N ALA A 21 -8.91 -3.55 -8.46
CA ALA A 21 -9.46 -4.22 -7.28
C ALA A 21 -8.90 -3.63 -5.97
N SER A 22 -7.58 -3.40 -5.91
CA SER A 22 -6.92 -2.79 -4.76
C SER A 22 -7.45 -1.37 -4.48
N GLY A 23 -7.59 -0.56 -5.53
CA GLY A 23 -8.16 0.79 -5.44
C GLY A 23 -9.60 0.78 -4.95
N ALA A 24 -10.44 -0.08 -5.50
CA ALA A 24 -11.83 -0.23 -5.04
C ALA A 24 -11.92 -0.64 -3.57
N LEU A 25 -11.05 -1.55 -3.12
CA LEU A 25 -10.99 -1.98 -1.71
C LEU A 25 -10.54 -0.85 -0.78
N ILE A 26 -9.49 -0.11 -1.13
CA ILE A 26 -8.98 0.99 -0.30
C ILE A 26 -9.97 2.16 -0.27
N GLN A 27 -10.63 2.47 -1.39
CA GLN A 27 -11.68 3.49 -1.44
C GLN A 27 -12.89 3.08 -0.58
N ALA A 28 -13.31 1.81 -0.65
CA ALA A 28 -14.41 1.29 0.18
C ALA A 28 -14.07 1.30 1.68
N LEU A 29 -12.83 0.95 2.03
CA LEU A 29 -12.36 0.90 3.42
C LEU A 29 -12.21 2.31 4.03
N THR A 30 -11.68 3.25 3.26
CA THR A 30 -11.49 4.64 3.70
C THR A 30 -12.75 5.50 3.54
N ARG A 31 -13.76 5.00 2.81
CA ARG A 31 -14.93 5.77 2.36
C ARG A 31 -14.53 7.10 1.68
N ASN A 32 -13.36 7.10 1.03
CA ASN A 32 -12.81 8.26 0.36
C ASN A 32 -12.52 7.90 -1.11
N PRO A 33 -13.26 8.44 -2.09
CA PRO A 33 -13.06 8.15 -3.50
C PRO A 33 -11.71 8.66 -4.06
N LEU A 34 -10.98 9.48 -3.31
CA LEU A 34 -9.62 9.94 -3.65
C LEU A 34 -8.51 9.06 -3.04
N ALA A 35 -8.86 8.01 -2.29
CA ALA A 35 -7.87 7.13 -1.71
C ALA A 35 -7.23 6.25 -2.81
N ASP A 36 -5.91 6.38 -2.95
CA ASP A 36 -5.10 5.69 -3.94
C ASP A 36 -4.31 4.53 -3.29
N PRO A 37 -4.35 3.31 -3.86
CA PRO A 37 -3.69 2.13 -3.30
C PRO A 37 -2.15 2.15 -3.40
N GLY A 38 -1.59 3.02 -4.24
CA GLY A 38 -0.16 3.28 -4.42
C GLY A 38 0.40 4.35 -3.47
N LEU A 39 -0.46 5.08 -2.73
CA LEU A 39 -0.04 6.04 -1.68
C LEU A 39 0.89 5.48 -0.59
N PRO A 40 0.86 4.20 -0.18
CA PRO A 40 1.75 3.70 0.86
C PRO A 40 3.23 3.59 0.43
N GLY A 41 3.61 4.10 -0.75
CA GLY A 41 5.01 4.18 -1.20
C GLY A 41 5.55 2.86 -1.77
N VAL A 42 4.68 1.86 -1.94
CA VAL A 42 5.02 0.48 -2.34
C VAL A 42 5.76 0.40 -3.68
N ASN A 43 5.46 1.31 -4.62
CA ASN A 43 6.13 1.33 -5.92
C ASN A 43 7.58 1.84 -5.81
N ALA A 44 7.78 2.94 -5.06
CA ALA A 44 9.11 3.50 -4.82
C ALA A 44 9.96 2.57 -3.93
N GLY A 45 9.34 1.93 -2.93
CA GLY A 45 9.97 0.93 -2.07
C GLY A 45 10.40 -0.31 -2.85
N ALA A 46 9.52 -0.87 -3.69
CA ALA A 46 9.85 -2.02 -4.53
C ALA A 46 11.03 -1.73 -5.46
N ALA A 47 11.05 -0.54 -6.09
CA ALA A 47 12.17 -0.12 -6.93
C ALA A 47 13.49 -0.02 -6.13
N LEU A 48 13.44 0.53 -4.91
CA LEU A 48 14.61 0.61 -4.02
C LEU A 48 15.09 -0.78 -3.57
N SER A 49 14.19 -1.66 -3.15
CA SER A 49 14.53 -3.03 -2.72
C SER A 49 15.12 -3.85 -3.87
N VAL A 50 14.60 -3.71 -5.09
CA VAL A 50 15.18 -4.34 -6.28
C VAL A 50 16.56 -3.75 -6.59
N ALA A 51 16.74 -2.43 -6.50
CA ALA A 51 18.03 -1.78 -6.71
C ALA A 51 19.08 -2.26 -5.69
N ILE A 52 18.70 -2.44 -4.42
CA ILE A 52 19.56 -3.04 -3.38
C ILE A 52 19.85 -4.51 -3.72
N GLY A 53 18.85 -5.28 -4.16
CA GLY A 53 19.00 -6.65 -4.64
C GLY A 53 20.04 -6.79 -5.75
N ILE A 54 20.01 -5.86 -6.71
CA ILE A 54 20.98 -5.80 -7.81
C ILE A 54 22.37 -5.37 -7.29
N ALA A 55 22.43 -4.26 -6.56
CA ALA A 55 23.69 -3.63 -6.18
C ALA A 55 24.49 -4.43 -5.11
N VAL A 56 23.79 -5.08 -4.18
CA VAL A 56 24.41 -5.78 -3.05
C VAL A 56 24.52 -7.28 -3.31
N PHE A 57 23.48 -7.90 -3.88
CA PHE A 57 23.41 -9.35 -4.06
C PHE A 57 23.70 -9.82 -5.49
N GLY A 58 23.91 -8.88 -6.43
CA GLY A 58 24.23 -9.21 -7.82
C GLY A 58 23.10 -9.95 -8.54
N VAL A 59 21.85 -9.80 -8.08
CA VAL A 59 20.69 -10.45 -8.70
C VAL A 59 20.54 -9.93 -10.12
N GLY A 60 20.54 -10.83 -11.11
CA GLY A 60 20.41 -10.47 -12.52
C GLY A 60 19.15 -11.02 -13.20
N SER A 61 18.32 -11.79 -12.48
CA SER A 61 17.14 -12.45 -13.05
C SER A 61 15.85 -11.76 -12.65
N VAL A 62 14.89 -11.73 -13.58
CA VAL A 62 13.54 -11.18 -13.33
C VAL A 62 12.86 -11.88 -12.15
N GLY A 63 13.04 -13.20 -12.02
CA GLY A 63 12.53 -13.97 -10.88
C GLY A 63 13.12 -13.52 -9.54
N GLY A 64 14.40 -13.14 -9.52
CA GLY A 64 15.04 -12.58 -8.33
C GLY A 64 14.47 -11.20 -7.97
N TYR A 65 14.27 -10.32 -8.96
CA TYR A 65 13.67 -9.00 -8.72
C TYR A 65 12.27 -9.09 -8.09
N LEU A 66 11.46 -10.06 -8.50
CA LEU A 66 10.12 -10.27 -7.94
C LEU A 66 10.15 -10.52 -6.44
N TRP A 67 11.08 -11.34 -5.94
CA TRP A 67 11.17 -11.62 -4.50
C TRP A 67 11.54 -10.40 -3.66
N PHE A 68 12.45 -9.56 -4.15
CA PHE A 68 12.80 -8.30 -3.48
C PHE A 68 11.63 -7.29 -3.52
N ALA A 69 10.89 -7.22 -4.63
CA ALA A 69 9.69 -6.39 -4.72
C ALA A 69 8.57 -6.86 -3.78
N PHE A 70 8.36 -8.17 -3.64
CA PHE A 70 7.39 -8.72 -2.70
C PHE A 70 7.79 -8.49 -1.24
N ALA A 71 9.08 -8.59 -0.92
CA ALA A 71 9.59 -8.30 0.42
C ALA A 71 9.30 -6.85 0.83
N ASP A 72 9.51 -5.90 -0.09
CA ASP A 72 9.12 -4.50 0.11
C ASP A 72 7.61 -4.33 0.31
N ALA A 73 6.80 -4.94 -0.55
CA ALA A 73 5.35 -4.81 -0.47
C ALA A 73 4.79 -5.27 0.88
N LEU A 74 5.36 -6.35 1.43
CA LEU A 74 5.03 -6.83 2.76
C LEU A 74 5.49 -5.84 3.84
N ALA A 75 6.73 -5.35 3.76
CA ALA A 75 7.28 -4.40 4.71
C ALA A 75 6.51 -3.08 4.74
N ALA A 76 6.17 -2.51 3.57
CA ALA A 76 5.37 -1.30 3.45
C ALA A 76 3.96 -1.49 4.04
N THR A 77 3.29 -2.59 3.71
CA THR A 77 1.96 -2.91 4.25
C THR A 77 1.98 -3.04 5.77
N LEU A 78 2.97 -3.75 6.32
CA LEU A 78 3.13 -3.90 7.76
C LEU A 78 3.46 -2.56 8.44
N GLY A 79 4.37 -1.77 7.87
CA GLY A 79 4.74 -0.46 8.40
C GLY A 79 3.53 0.47 8.50
N VAL A 80 2.73 0.55 7.44
CA VAL A 80 1.50 1.35 7.39
C VAL A 80 0.47 0.83 8.39
N TYR A 81 0.30 -0.49 8.49
CA TYR A 81 -0.60 -1.09 9.48
C TYR A 81 -0.18 -0.76 10.92
N LEU A 82 1.12 -0.86 11.24
CA LEU A 82 1.64 -0.53 12.56
C LEU A 82 1.48 0.95 12.90
N ILE A 83 1.83 1.86 11.98
CA ILE A 83 1.66 3.30 12.18
C ILE A 83 0.17 3.67 12.32
N GLY A 84 -0.68 3.13 11.44
CA GLY A 84 -2.13 3.38 11.47
C GLY A 84 -2.85 2.75 12.68
N SER A 85 -2.32 1.65 13.22
CA SER A 85 -2.87 1.02 14.43
C SER A 85 -2.42 1.73 15.71
N ALA A 86 -1.21 2.28 15.75
CA ALA A 86 -0.72 3.07 16.88
C ALA A 86 -1.57 4.34 17.15
N GLY A 87 -2.12 4.95 16.10
CA GLY A 87 -2.99 6.14 16.23
C GLY A 87 -4.39 5.87 16.78
N LYS A 88 -4.87 4.62 16.80
CA LYS A 88 -6.21 4.28 17.31
C LYS A 88 -6.27 4.18 18.84
N GLY A 89 -5.13 4.18 19.53
CA GLY A 89 -5.03 3.81 20.95
C GLY A 89 -5.09 4.94 21.98
N ALA A 90 -4.85 6.21 21.64
CA ALA A 90 -4.58 7.24 22.67
C ALA A 90 -4.87 8.69 22.22
N GLY A 91 -6.12 9.16 22.25
CA GLY A 91 -6.36 10.60 22.50
C GLY A 91 -7.66 11.17 21.92
N GLY A 92 -7.88 10.95 20.63
CA GLY A 92 -8.87 11.73 19.87
C GLY A 92 -10.33 11.45 20.26
N GLY A 93 -10.66 10.18 20.50
CA GLY A 93 -12.03 9.77 20.82
C GLY A 93 -12.52 10.32 22.15
N TYR A 94 -11.68 10.31 23.19
CA TYR A 94 -12.05 10.76 24.53
C TYR A 94 -12.09 12.29 24.62
N LEU A 95 -11.25 13.00 23.86
CA LEU A 95 -11.29 14.46 23.81
C LEU A 95 -12.54 14.96 23.07
N VAL A 96 -12.89 14.33 21.95
CA VAL A 96 -14.15 14.63 21.24
C VAL A 96 -15.35 14.24 22.10
N TRP A 97 -15.30 13.09 22.76
CA TRP A 97 -16.35 12.67 23.69
C TRP A 97 -16.47 13.62 24.88
N LEU A 98 -15.36 14.06 25.49
CA LEU A 98 -15.33 15.06 26.56
C LEU A 98 -15.89 16.40 26.08
N LEU A 99 -15.51 16.85 24.89
CA LEU A 99 -16.07 18.07 24.30
C LEU A 99 -17.58 17.95 24.09
N ILE A 100 -18.09 16.82 23.59
CA ILE A 100 -19.53 16.61 23.39
C ILE A 100 -20.27 16.52 24.73
N HIS A 101 -19.72 15.80 25.71
CA HIS A 101 -20.35 15.63 27.02
C HIS A 101 -20.33 16.93 27.84
N GLU A 102 -19.27 17.72 27.74
CA GLU A 102 -19.12 19.00 28.46
C GLU A 102 -20.03 20.07 27.87
N GLN A 103 -20.19 20.12 26.54
CA GLN A 103 -21.13 21.04 25.88
C GLN A 103 -22.60 20.74 26.25
N ARG A 104 -22.92 19.47 26.53
CA ARG A 104 -24.26 19.04 26.96
C ARG A 104 -24.58 19.43 28.41
N ARG A 105 -23.58 19.65 29.26
CA ARG A 105 -23.77 20.15 30.64
C ARG A 105 -23.94 21.67 30.74
N ARG A 106 -23.60 22.43 29.69
CA ARG A 106 -23.69 23.90 29.64
C ARG A 106 -24.97 24.44 29.00
N ARG A 107 -25.86 23.56 28.55
CA ARG A 107 -27.23 23.90 28.16
C ARG A 107 -28.18 23.47 29.26
#